data_AF-A0A392P085-F1
#
_entry.id   AF-A0A392P085-F1
#
_cell.length_a   1.000
_cell.length_b   1.000
_cell.length_c   1.000
_cell.angle_alpha   90.00
_cell.angle_beta   90.00
_cell.angle_gamma   90.00
#
_symmetry.space_group_name_H-M   'P 1'
#
loop_
_entity.id
_entity.type
_entity.pdbx_description
1 polymer ?
#
loop_
_entity_poly.entity_id
_entity_poly.type
_entity_poly.pdbx_seq_one_letter_code
_entity_poly.pdbx_strand_id
1 'polypeptide(L)'
;MPDVESIFTIICNLVTKTENTDEVMEIVNVITAKLVQQPNEKPAVRLKILINLYNLLETPYCQFYVYLKALNLAVDGKVTEYIIPSFKKIDSFLKEWKIGVPEQRELFLAISNVLKENKSLSKDSFKFLTNYLATFSGEDALVLSEAKEEAVRAIVDFVKAPDVFQVICVIMMFKLLHGIIVSVSQTPTFNHSY
;
A
#
# COMPACT_ATOMS: atom_id res chain seq x y z
N MET A 1 -0.03 -16.72 -26.95
CA MET A 1 -0.12 -16.20 -25.56
C MET A 1 -1.20 -16.98 -24.84
N PRO A 2 -1.00 -17.41 -23.58
CA PRO A 2 -2.09 -18.02 -22.82
C PRO A 2 -3.22 -17.00 -22.72
N ASP A 3 -4.41 -17.41 -23.16
CA ASP A 3 -5.57 -16.54 -23.15
C ASP A 3 -5.98 -16.21 -21.71
N VAL A 4 -6.60 -15.05 -21.50
CA VAL A 4 -7.15 -14.62 -20.21
C VAL A 4 -8.06 -15.69 -19.59
N GLU A 5 -8.80 -16.40 -20.45
CA GLU A 5 -9.65 -17.52 -20.06
C GLU A 5 -8.85 -18.65 -19.40
N SER A 6 -7.67 -18.98 -19.92
CA SER A 6 -6.79 -20.01 -19.33
C SER A 6 -6.33 -19.63 -17.93
N ILE A 7 -6.04 -18.34 -17.68
CA ILE A 7 -5.65 -17.85 -16.35
C ILE A 7 -6.83 -17.94 -15.37
N PHE A 8 -8.03 -17.58 -15.82
CA PHE A 8 -9.23 -17.68 -15.00
C PHE A 8 -9.56 -19.13 -14.64
N THR A 9 -9.42 -20.05 -15.60
CA THR A 9 -9.57 -21.50 -15.36
C THR A 9 -8.53 -22.02 -14.36
N ILE A 10 -7.28 -21.58 -14.47
CA ILE A 10 -6.22 -21.95 -13.52
C ILE A 10 -6.56 -21.45 -12.10
N ILE A 11 -7.04 -20.22 -11.96
CA ILE A 11 -7.43 -19.63 -10.67
C ILE A 11 -8.55 -20.43 -10.00
N CYS A 12 -9.65 -20.64 -10.71
CA CYS A 12 -10.78 -21.39 -10.16
C CYS A 12 -10.37 -22.82 -9.81
N ASN A 13 -9.53 -23.47 -10.63
CA ASN A 13 -9.14 -24.85 -10.40
C ASN A 13 -8.12 -25.03 -9.28
N LEU A 14 -7.19 -24.09 -9.06
CA LEU A 14 -6.14 -24.25 -8.05
C LEU A 14 -6.62 -23.82 -6.66
N VAL A 15 -7.33 -22.69 -6.56
CA VAL A 15 -7.78 -22.16 -5.26
C VAL A 15 -8.85 -23.05 -4.63
N THR A 16 -9.71 -23.68 -5.43
CA THR A 16 -10.79 -24.54 -4.91
C THR A 16 -10.37 -25.97 -4.56
N LYS A 17 -9.15 -26.38 -4.91
CA LYS A 17 -8.67 -27.76 -4.71
C LYS A 17 -7.79 -27.95 -3.48
N THR A 18 -7.34 -26.87 -2.86
CA THR A 18 -6.41 -26.93 -1.74
C THR A 18 -7.17 -26.61 -0.45
N GLU A 19 -7.26 -27.60 0.43
CA GLU A 19 -7.76 -27.43 1.81
C GLU A 19 -6.62 -27.01 2.77
N ASN A 20 -5.37 -27.08 2.33
CA ASN A 20 -4.18 -26.72 3.10
C ASN A 20 -3.86 -25.23 2.98
N THR A 21 -4.02 -24.46 4.07
CA THR A 21 -3.79 -23.00 4.10
C THR A 21 -2.38 -22.58 3.70
N ASP A 22 -1.36 -23.40 3.96
CA ASP A 22 0.03 -23.06 3.62
C ASP A 22 0.28 -23.12 2.11
N GLU A 23 -0.34 -24.08 1.42
CA GLU A 23 -0.30 -24.20 -0.04
C GLU A 23 -1.08 -23.08 -0.75
N VAL A 24 -2.13 -22.55 -0.11
CA VAL A 24 -2.92 -21.43 -0.68
C VAL A 24 -2.02 -20.23 -0.97
N MET A 25 -1.11 -19.88 -0.06
CA MET A 25 -0.24 -18.72 -0.26
C MET A 25 0.77 -18.95 -1.40
N GLU A 26 1.32 -20.16 -1.52
CA GLU A 26 2.21 -20.50 -2.64
C GLU A 26 1.49 -20.41 -3.98
N ILE A 27 0.27 -20.94 -4.06
CA ILE A 27 -0.59 -20.85 -5.25
C ILE A 27 -0.88 -19.39 -5.58
N VAL A 28 -1.27 -18.59 -4.58
CA VAL A 28 -1.52 -17.15 -4.73
C VAL A 28 -0.28 -16.43 -5.25
N ASN A 29 0.91 -16.74 -4.74
CA ASN A 29 2.17 -16.17 -5.20
C ASN A 29 2.44 -16.47 -6.67
N VAL A 30 2.26 -17.72 -7.11
CA VAL A 30 2.46 -18.13 -8.50
C VAL A 30 1.48 -17.41 -9.44
N ILE A 31 0.19 -17.37 -9.08
CA ILE A 31 -0.85 -16.74 -9.88
C ILE A 31 -0.62 -15.22 -9.98
N THR A 32 -0.39 -14.55 -8.86
CA THR A 32 -0.16 -13.10 -8.82
C THR A 32 1.10 -12.72 -9.59
N ALA A 33 2.21 -13.45 -9.42
CA ALA A 33 3.43 -13.25 -10.18
C ALA A 33 3.19 -13.33 -11.70
N LYS A 34 2.37 -14.28 -12.14
CA LYS A 34 2.03 -14.42 -13.56
C LYS A 34 1.17 -13.26 -14.07
N LEU A 35 0.24 -12.76 -13.26
CA LEU A 35 -0.63 -11.65 -13.61
C LEU A 35 0.11 -10.32 -13.72
N VAL A 36 1.09 -10.07 -12.84
CA VAL A 36 1.86 -8.82 -12.82
C VAL A 36 3.07 -8.83 -13.77
N GLN A 37 3.43 -9.95 -14.38
CA GLN A 37 4.60 -10.06 -15.27
C GLN A 37 4.54 -9.13 -16.50
N GLN A 38 3.33 -8.81 -16.98
CA GLN A 38 3.10 -7.94 -18.13
C GLN A 38 1.94 -6.97 -17.83
N PRO A 39 2.18 -5.95 -16.98
CA PRO A 39 1.10 -5.12 -16.43
C PRO A 39 0.36 -4.34 -17.53
N ASN A 40 1.06 -3.97 -18.60
CA ASN A 40 0.53 -3.13 -19.68
C ASN A 40 -0.40 -3.88 -20.65
N GLU A 41 -0.41 -5.21 -20.69
CA GLU A 41 -1.02 -5.89 -21.84
C GLU A 41 -2.55 -5.92 -21.81
N LYS A 42 -3.26 -6.09 -20.71
CA LYS A 42 -4.73 -5.96 -20.67
C LYS A 42 -5.05 -5.60 -19.23
N PRO A 43 -4.62 -4.42 -18.76
CA PRO A 43 -4.49 -4.11 -17.34
C PRO A 43 -5.84 -4.24 -16.62
N ALA A 44 -6.91 -3.71 -17.20
CA ALA A 44 -8.26 -3.82 -16.64
C ALA A 44 -8.73 -5.29 -16.52
N VAL A 45 -8.39 -6.14 -17.49
CA VAL A 45 -8.76 -7.55 -17.48
C VAL A 45 -7.99 -8.32 -16.41
N ARG A 46 -6.67 -8.09 -16.31
CA ARG A 46 -5.82 -8.68 -15.27
C ARG A 46 -6.24 -8.22 -13.86
N LEU A 47 -6.62 -6.95 -13.72
CA LEU A 47 -7.15 -6.42 -12.47
C LEU A 47 -8.46 -7.09 -12.09
N LYS A 48 -9.38 -7.29 -13.03
CA LYS A 48 -10.62 -8.05 -12.80
C LYS A 48 -10.33 -9.49 -12.35
N ILE A 49 -9.31 -10.13 -12.92
CA ILE A 49 -8.88 -11.46 -12.51
C ILE A 49 -8.36 -11.45 -11.06
N LEU A 50 -7.52 -10.48 -10.68
CA LEU A 50 -7.04 -10.35 -9.29
C LEU A 50 -8.19 -10.10 -8.30
N ILE A 51 -9.18 -9.28 -8.66
CA ILE A 51 -10.37 -9.05 -7.83
C ILE A 51 -11.18 -10.34 -7.67
N ASN A 52 -11.30 -11.14 -8.73
CA ASN A 52 -11.98 -12.44 -8.63
C ASN A 52 -11.20 -13.42 -7.75
N LEU A 53 -9.86 -13.46 -7.86
CA LEU A 53 -9.01 -14.24 -6.97
C LEU A 53 -9.21 -13.80 -5.51
N TYR A 54 -9.19 -12.49 -5.23
CA TYR A 54 -9.47 -11.95 -3.89
C TYR A 54 -10.78 -12.47 -3.31
N ASN A 55 -11.85 -12.48 -4.11
CA ASN A 55 -13.19 -12.92 -3.68
C ASN A 55 -13.28 -14.44 -3.43
N LEU A 56 -12.39 -15.24 -4.02
CA LEU A 56 -12.34 -16.70 -3.83
C LEU A 56 -11.49 -17.12 -2.62
N LEU A 57 -10.66 -16.22 -2.10
CA LEU A 57 -9.78 -16.52 -0.98
C LEU A 57 -10.53 -16.41 0.34
N GLU A 58 -10.37 -17.42 1.20
CA GLU A 58 -10.90 -17.41 2.57
C GLU A 58 -9.85 -16.99 3.62
N THR A 59 -8.57 -17.01 3.24
CA THR A 59 -7.47 -16.64 4.14
C THR A 59 -7.26 -15.12 4.16
N PRO A 60 -7.43 -14.43 5.30
CA PRO A 60 -7.41 -12.97 5.34
C PRO A 60 -6.08 -12.34 4.90
N TYR A 61 -4.95 -12.98 5.21
CA TYR A 61 -3.64 -12.47 4.76
C TYR A 61 -3.45 -12.62 3.25
N CYS A 62 -3.92 -13.72 2.65
CA CYS A 62 -3.87 -13.89 1.19
C CYS A 62 -4.73 -12.84 0.47
N GLN A 63 -5.89 -12.49 1.04
CA GLN A 63 -6.74 -11.41 0.55
C GLN A 63 -5.99 -10.07 0.55
N PHE A 64 -5.36 -9.68 1.67
CA PHE A 64 -4.52 -8.49 1.74
C PHE A 64 -3.43 -8.49 0.65
N TYR A 65 -2.68 -9.59 0.54
CA TYR A 65 -1.59 -9.72 -0.42
C TYR A 65 -2.08 -9.53 -1.87
N VAL A 66 -3.17 -10.20 -2.25
CA VAL A 66 -3.76 -10.06 -3.60
C VAL A 66 -4.27 -8.64 -3.82
N TYR A 67 -4.86 -8.01 -2.82
CA TYR A 67 -5.32 -6.63 -2.92
C TYR A 67 -4.17 -5.65 -3.18
N LEU A 68 -3.04 -5.83 -2.50
CA LEU A 68 -1.85 -5.01 -2.73
C LEU A 68 -1.27 -5.21 -4.14
N LYS A 69 -1.23 -6.46 -4.64
CA LYS A 69 -0.84 -6.73 -6.04
C LYS A 69 -1.81 -6.11 -7.05
N ALA A 70 -3.11 -6.11 -6.75
CA ALA A 70 -4.13 -5.46 -7.58
C ALA A 70 -3.91 -3.94 -7.64
N LEU A 71 -3.55 -3.33 -6.52
CA LEU A 71 -3.24 -1.91 -6.45
C LEU A 71 -2.01 -1.54 -7.28
N ASN A 72 -0.91 -2.28 -7.14
CA ASN A 72 0.30 -2.06 -7.94
C ASN A 72 0.02 -2.23 -9.44
N LEU A 73 -0.70 -3.30 -9.82
CA LEU A 73 -1.11 -3.52 -11.21
C LEU A 73 -1.97 -2.37 -11.75
N ALA A 74 -2.87 -1.81 -10.94
CA ALA A 74 -3.73 -0.71 -11.35
C ALA A 74 -2.91 0.57 -11.62
N VAL A 75 -1.89 0.85 -10.80
CA VAL A 75 -0.96 1.95 -11.00
C VAL A 75 -0.14 1.74 -12.27
N ASP A 76 0.55 0.61 -12.39
CA ASP A 76 1.42 0.29 -13.53
C ASP A 76 0.64 0.28 -14.85
N GLY A 77 -0.57 -0.28 -14.82
CA GLY A 77 -1.48 -0.38 -15.94
C GLY A 77 -2.25 0.91 -16.26
N LYS A 78 -2.13 1.96 -15.44
CA LYS A 78 -2.88 3.23 -15.54
C LYS A 78 -4.40 3.03 -15.59
N VAL A 79 -4.91 2.13 -14.77
CA VAL A 79 -6.33 1.76 -14.66
C VAL A 79 -6.84 1.90 -13.22
N THR A 80 -6.36 2.93 -12.52
CA THR A 80 -6.64 3.15 -11.09
C THR A 80 -8.11 3.46 -10.80
N GLU A 81 -8.86 3.93 -11.81
CA GLU A 81 -10.30 4.20 -11.72
C GLU A 81 -11.13 2.98 -11.29
N TYR A 82 -10.68 1.76 -11.60
CA TYR A 82 -11.39 0.54 -11.22
C TYR A 82 -11.16 0.13 -9.76
N ILE A 83 -10.06 0.57 -9.14
CA ILE A 83 -9.74 0.19 -7.76
C ILE A 83 -10.14 1.27 -6.74
N ILE A 84 -10.14 2.54 -7.13
CA ILE A 84 -10.50 3.68 -6.26
C ILE A 84 -11.81 3.47 -5.47
N PRO A 85 -12.90 2.94 -6.04
CA PRO A 85 -14.14 2.72 -5.29
C PRO A 85 -13.99 1.82 -4.06
N SER A 86 -13.01 0.90 -4.07
CA SER A 86 -12.75 -0.02 -2.96
C SER A 86 -12.14 0.68 -1.74
N PHE A 87 -11.53 1.87 -1.90
CA PHE A 87 -10.87 2.57 -0.79
C PHE A 87 -11.83 3.01 0.31
N LYS A 88 -13.13 3.11 0.01
CA LYS A 88 -14.18 3.36 1.01
C LYS A 88 -14.37 2.20 2.00
N LYS A 89 -13.84 1.02 1.68
CA LYS A 89 -13.97 -0.20 2.49
C LYS A 89 -12.71 -0.55 3.28
N ILE A 90 -11.65 0.26 3.21
CA ILE A 90 -10.36 -0.06 3.85
C ILE A 90 -10.53 -0.27 5.36
N ASP A 91 -11.37 0.52 6.04
CA ASP A 91 -11.62 0.33 7.47
C ASP A 91 -12.26 -1.04 7.80
N SER A 92 -13.01 -1.63 6.87
CA SER A 92 -13.53 -3.01 6.98
C SER A 92 -12.43 -4.02 6.72
N PHE A 93 -11.69 -3.83 5.62
CA PHE A 93 -10.60 -4.71 5.22
C PHE A 93 -9.51 -4.82 6.28
N LEU A 94 -9.15 -3.72 6.95
CA LEU A 94 -8.18 -3.73 8.05
C LEU A 94 -8.63 -4.62 9.22
N LYS A 95 -9.94 -4.65 9.52
CA LYS A 95 -10.51 -5.51 10.58
C LYS A 95 -10.53 -6.98 10.16
N GLU A 96 -10.77 -7.23 8.88
CA GLU A 96 -10.86 -8.57 8.29
C GLU A 96 -9.47 -9.20 8.15
N TRP A 97 -8.52 -8.49 7.54
CA TRP A 97 -7.18 -8.99 7.23
C TRP A 97 -6.30 -9.20 8.46
N LYS A 98 -6.58 -8.50 9.57
CA LYS A 98 -5.83 -8.61 10.85
C LYS A 98 -4.31 -8.44 10.67
N ILE A 99 -3.93 -7.53 9.77
CA ILE A 99 -2.54 -7.26 9.41
C ILE A 99 -1.81 -6.39 10.45
N GLY A 100 -0.50 -6.55 10.53
CA GLY A 100 0.37 -5.79 11.41
C GLY A 100 0.59 -4.34 10.96
N VAL A 101 1.26 -3.57 11.81
CA VAL A 101 1.62 -2.17 11.52
C VAL A 101 2.47 -2.04 10.22
N PRO A 102 3.46 -2.91 9.94
CA PRO A 102 4.24 -2.82 8.70
C PRO A 102 3.38 -2.97 7.43
N GLU A 103 2.45 -3.90 7.41
CA GLU A 103 1.54 -4.10 6.27
C GLU A 103 0.55 -2.95 6.12
N GLN A 104 0.03 -2.40 7.23
CA GLN A 104 -0.84 -1.23 7.21
C GLN A 104 -0.11 -0.01 6.64
N ARG A 105 1.17 0.17 7.02
CA ARG A 105 2.05 1.20 6.51
C ARG A 105 2.19 1.09 4.98
N GLU A 106 2.51 -0.09 4.46
CA GLU A 106 2.60 -0.31 3.02
C GLU A 106 1.28 0.02 2.31
N LEU A 107 0.16 -0.47 2.83
CA LEU A 107 -1.18 -0.24 2.26
C LEU A 107 -1.53 1.25 2.18
N PHE A 108 -1.36 1.98 3.29
CA PHE A 108 -1.73 3.40 3.35
C PHE A 108 -0.90 4.26 2.41
N LEU A 109 0.40 4.00 2.30
CA LEU A 109 1.27 4.70 1.36
C LEU A 109 0.85 4.42 -0.09
N ALA A 110 0.59 3.16 -0.40
CA ALA A 110 0.21 2.76 -1.75
C ALA A 110 -1.13 3.39 -2.17
N ILE A 111 -2.14 3.43 -1.29
CA ILE A 111 -3.42 4.12 -1.55
C ILE A 111 -3.23 5.63 -1.69
N SER A 112 -2.45 6.26 -0.82
CA SER A 112 -2.12 7.69 -0.93
C SER A 112 -1.54 8.02 -2.31
N ASN A 113 -0.63 7.17 -2.78
CA ASN A 113 0.01 7.30 -4.08
C ASN A 113 -0.93 7.11 -5.27
N VAL A 114 -1.94 6.23 -5.16
CA VAL A 114 -2.99 6.11 -6.18
C VAL A 114 -3.84 7.39 -6.25
N LEU A 115 -4.21 7.93 -5.09
CA LEU A 115 -5.16 9.03 -4.99
C LEU A 115 -4.55 10.40 -5.34
N LYS A 116 -3.23 10.57 -5.18
CA LYS A 116 -2.56 11.88 -5.36
C LYS A 116 -2.66 12.42 -6.79
N GLU A 117 -2.78 11.54 -7.78
CA GLU A 117 -2.86 11.90 -9.20
C GLU A 117 -4.19 12.61 -9.54
N ASN A 118 -5.22 12.45 -8.72
CA ASN A 118 -6.52 13.06 -8.93
C ASN A 118 -6.76 14.21 -7.95
N LYS A 119 -6.79 15.45 -8.48
CA LYS A 119 -7.02 16.66 -7.68
C LYS A 119 -8.29 16.61 -6.83
N SER A 120 -9.36 15.97 -7.31
CA SER A 120 -10.61 15.86 -6.54
C SER A 120 -10.51 14.89 -5.36
N LEU A 121 -9.51 14.02 -5.35
CA LEU A 121 -9.24 13.03 -4.29
C LEU A 121 -8.05 13.43 -3.40
N SER A 122 -7.53 14.65 -3.54
CA SER A 122 -6.41 15.18 -2.76
C SER A 122 -6.64 15.08 -1.24
N LYS A 123 -7.88 15.34 -0.79
CA LYS A 123 -8.24 15.21 0.63
C LYS A 123 -8.13 13.77 1.15
N ASP A 124 -8.59 12.81 0.36
CA ASP A 124 -8.51 11.40 0.70
C ASP A 124 -7.06 10.89 0.61
N SER A 125 -6.30 11.31 -0.39
CA SER A 125 -4.87 11.02 -0.52
C SER A 125 -4.09 11.48 0.71
N PHE A 126 -4.35 12.70 1.19
CA PHE A 126 -3.73 13.24 2.38
C PHE A 126 -4.16 12.50 3.64
N LYS A 127 -5.45 12.15 3.78
CA LYS A 127 -5.93 11.33 4.89
C LYS A 127 -5.15 10.01 4.98
N PHE A 128 -5.00 9.29 3.87
CA PHE A 128 -4.21 8.06 3.84
C PHE A 128 -2.72 8.29 4.11
N LEU A 129 -2.14 9.40 3.64
CA LEU A 129 -0.77 9.79 3.97
C LEU A 129 -0.59 10.02 5.48
N THR A 130 -1.55 10.66 6.13
CA THR A 130 -1.51 10.88 7.59
C THR A 130 -1.67 9.57 8.37
N ASN A 131 -2.50 8.65 7.88
CA ASN A 131 -2.60 7.29 8.45
C ASN A 131 -1.27 6.53 8.31
N TYR A 132 -0.61 6.62 7.16
CA TYR A 132 0.73 6.06 6.95
C TYR A 132 1.73 6.61 7.96
N LEU A 133 1.83 7.94 8.11
CA LEU A 133 2.76 8.58 9.05
C LEU A 133 2.44 8.21 10.51
N ALA A 134 1.16 8.01 10.84
CA ALA A 134 0.77 7.58 12.18
C ALA A 134 1.28 6.18 12.55
N THR A 135 1.55 5.31 11.56
CA THR A 135 2.13 3.97 11.79
C THR A 135 3.56 3.99 12.33
N PHE A 136 4.22 5.14 12.33
CA PHE A 136 5.58 5.30 12.84
C PHE A 136 5.62 5.79 14.30
N SER A 137 4.46 5.99 14.93
CA SER A 137 4.40 6.47 16.31
C SER A 137 5.01 5.45 17.27
N GLY A 138 6.12 5.83 17.91
CA GLY A 138 6.82 4.96 18.87
C GLY A 138 7.91 4.07 18.25
N GLU A 139 8.14 4.19 16.94
CA GLU A 139 9.25 3.54 16.25
C GLU A 139 10.60 4.21 16.56
N ASP A 140 11.69 3.49 16.32
CA ASP A 140 13.04 4.02 16.48
C ASP A 140 13.46 4.96 15.34
N ALA A 141 14.60 5.63 15.51
CA ALA A 141 15.12 6.60 14.56
C ALA A 141 15.43 6.01 13.17
N LEU A 142 15.82 4.74 13.09
CA LEU A 142 16.13 4.09 11.81
C LEU A 142 14.85 3.93 11.00
N VAL A 143 13.81 3.37 11.61
CA VAL A 143 12.50 3.18 10.96
C VAL A 143 11.83 4.53 10.64
N LEU A 144 11.94 5.52 11.54
CA LEU A 144 11.42 6.88 11.29
C LEU A 144 12.03 7.54 10.05
N SER A 145 13.29 7.20 9.71
CA SER A 145 13.97 7.80 8.56
C SER A 145 13.32 7.44 7.22
N GLU A 146 12.64 6.29 7.12
CA GLU A 146 11.89 5.85 5.94
C GLU A 146 10.73 6.78 5.61
N ALA A 147 10.12 7.40 6.62
CA ALA A 147 8.97 8.29 6.46
C ALA A 147 9.35 9.74 6.09
N LYS A 148 10.64 10.06 6.00
CA LYS A 148 11.13 11.46 5.88
C LYS A 148 10.57 12.18 4.66
N GLU A 149 10.67 11.56 3.48
CA GLU A 149 10.21 12.17 2.22
C GLU A 149 8.70 12.40 2.25
N GLU A 150 7.96 11.42 2.77
CA GLU A 150 6.52 11.46 2.89
C GLU A 150 6.02 12.46 3.94
N ALA A 151 6.76 12.66 5.03
CA ALA A 151 6.49 13.70 6.03
C ALA A 151 6.71 15.10 5.44
N VAL A 152 7.78 15.29 4.65
CA VAL A 152 8.01 16.55 3.92
C VAL A 152 6.89 16.82 2.93
N ARG A 153 6.48 15.81 2.14
CA ARG A 153 5.35 15.91 1.21
C ARG A 153 4.09 16.38 1.93
N ALA A 154 3.77 15.77 3.05
CA ALA A 154 2.57 16.09 3.80
C ALA A 154 2.60 17.53 4.38
N ILE A 155 3.75 18.04 4.82
CA ILE A 155 3.87 19.45 5.23
C ILE A 155 3.66 20.38 4.05
N VAL A 156 4.27 20.09 2.90
CA VAL A 156 4.11 20.91 1.70
C VAL A 156 2.65 20.96 1.26
N ASP A 157 1.95 19.83 1.29
CA ASP A 157 0.53 19.76 0.94
C ASP A 157 -0.35 20.52 1.94
N PHE A 158 -0.04 20.42 3.24
CA PHE A 158 -0.73 21.18 4.29
C PHE A 158 -0.57 22.70 4.09
N VAL A 159 0.65 23.17 3.85
CA VAL A 159 0.94 24.60 3.66
C VAL A 159 0.25 25.17 2.42
N LYS A 160 0.10 24.37 1.36
CA LYS A 160 -0.58 24.78 0.12
C LYS A 160 -2.10 24.89 0.26
N ALA A 161 -2.71 24.14 1.18
CA ALA A 161 -4.17 24.11 1.37
C ALA A 161 -4.56 23.93 2.85
N PRO A 162 -4.25 24.91 3.71
CA PRO A 162 -4.42 24.78 5.16
C PRO A 162 -5.88 24.69 5.61
N ASP A 163 -6.82 25.20 4.81
CA ASP A 163 -8.26 25.14 5.03
C ASP A 163 -8.86 23.75 4.75
N VAL A 164 -8.16 22.92 3.97
CA VAL A 164 -8.60 21.58 3.57
C VAL A 164 -8.22 20.51 4.61
N PHE A 165 -7.18 20.78 5.41
CA PHE A 165 -6.52 19.80 6.28
C PHE A 165 -6.52 20.21 7.76
N GLN A 166 -6.72 19.25 8.68
CA GLN A 166 -6.79 19.55 10.12
C GLN A 166 -5.40 19.61 10.79
N VAL A 167 -5.24 20.55 11.73
CA VAL A 167 -4.00 20.91 12.45
C VAL A 167 -3.34 19.74 13.23
N ILE A 168 -4.11 18.72 13.64
CA ILE A 168 -3.58 17.57 14.40
C ILE A 168 -2.49 16.82 13.60
N CYS A 169 -2.56 16.84 12.27
CA CYS A 169 -1.57 16.20 11.38
C CYS A 169 -0.18 16.84 11.50
N VAL A 170 -0.12 18.15 11.79
CA VAL A 170 1.10 18.95 11.78
C VAL A 170 2.00 18.60 12.96
N ILE A 171 1.43 18.35 14.14
CA ILE A 171 2.19 18.02 15.36
C ILE A 171 2.91 16.68 15.23
N MET A 172 2.27 15.67 14.61
CA MET A 172 2.91 14.38 14.35
C MET A 172 4.05 14.52 13.33
N MET A 173 3.85 15.29 12.26
CA MET A 173 4.87 15.55 11.24
C MET A 173 6.10 16.27 11.81
N PHE A 174 5.89 17.27 12.66
CA PHE A 174 7.00 17.97 13.33
C PHE A 174 7.75 17.08 14.30
N LYS A 175 7.07 16.19 15.04
CA LYS A 175 7.73 15.21 15.92
C LYS A 175 8.57 14.20 15.14
N LEU A 176 8.05 13.71 14.00
CA LEU A 176 8.77 12.85 13.07
C LEU A 176 10.04 13.55 12.55
N LEU A 177 9.91 14.77 12.02
CA LEU A 177 11.05 15.55 11.53
C LEU A 177 12.05 15.88 12.63
N HIS A 178 11.59 16.25 13.83
CA HIS A 178 12.47 16.51 14.96
C HIS A 178 13.22 15.25 15.39
N GLY A 179 12.54 14.09 15.49
CA GLY A 179 13.17 12.81 15.77
C GLY A 179 14.24 12.44 14.73
N ILE A 180 13.98 12.71 13.45
CA ILE A 180 14.94 12.52 12.35
C ILE A 180 16.13 13.48 12.45
N ILE A 181 15.91 14.76 12.77
CA ILE A 181 16.99 15.75 12.92
C ILE A 181 17.91 15.39 14.11
N VAL A 182 17.32 14.98 15.23
CA VAL A 182 18.08 14.61 16.45
C VAL A 182 18.91 13.34 16.21
N SER A 183 18.42 12.38 15.44
CA SER A 183 19.16 11.14 15.14
C SER A 183 20.30 11.35 14.14
N VAL A 184 20.12 12.21 13.12
CA VAL A 184 21.21 12.57 12.20
C VAL A 184 22.34 13.33 12.92
N SER A 185 22.00 14.22 13.86
CA SER A 185 22.99 14.99 14.63
C SER A 185 23.76 14.19 15.69
N GLN A 186 23.35 12.96 15.99
CA GLN A 186 24.03 12.06 16.92
C GLN A 186 24.94 11.02 16.24
N THR A 187 25.08 11.04 14.91
CA THR A 187 26.07 10.19 14.23
C THR A 187 27.49 10.64 14.61
N PRO A 188 28.31 9.77 15.26
CA PRO A 188 29.63 10.19 15.69
C PRO A 188 30.52 10.34 14.46
N THR A 189 31.09 11.52 14.28
CA THR A 189 32.21 11.76 13.38
C THR A 189 33.37 10.89 13.84
N PHE A 190 33.63 9.78 13.13
CA PHE A 190 34.86 9.01 13.28
C PHE A 190 36.03 9.88 12.81
N ASN A 191 36.57 10.70 13.72
CA ASN A 191 37.87 11.32 13.54
C ASN A 191 38.93 10.24 13.71
N HIS A 192 39.37 9.67 12.59
CA HIS A 192 40.63 8.94 12.54
C HIS A 192 41.76 9.91 12.90
N SER A 193 42.36 9.65 14.06
CA SER A 193 43.62 10.24 14.49
C SER A 193 44.73 9.55 13.71
N TYR A 194 45.54 10.34 13.00
CA TYR A 194 46.82 9.90 12.42
C TYR A 194 47.91 9.88 13.50
#